data_AF-A0A9D1NKN9-F1
#
_entry.id   AF-A0A9D1NKN9-F1
#
_cell.length_a   1.000
_cell.length_b   1.000
_cell.length_c   1.000
_cell.angle_alpha   90.00
_cell.angle_beta   90.00
_cell.angle_gamma   90.00
#
_symmetry.space_group_name_H-M   'P 1'
#
loop_
_entity.id
_entity.type
_entity.pdbx_description
1 polymer ?
#
loop_
_entity_poly.entity_id
_entity_poly.type
_entity_poly.pdbx_seq_one_letter_code
_entity_poly.pdbx_strand_id
1 'polypeptide(L)'
;MNLRILGISFVLAACAPSFAAEEAAVPGGNAPAASAADVPSPVPAAEQKAEAKLPAFSPEIIEVSASVPVPTPIFGDQKNLQDKTFDADAKLRLSVPAPERLAYARVFRGGNGFFAAPVKASEAAPLGEDTLTIFRTCVTPATFTRSKIKLSSPQKYEFWLDGKKITEKLAVETGADSCSTTITDFNFERRRHEIVVKMLTQKGSTIPPSLKIEIEAQNPDVPAVVFSDGKEKRPVTIADVNETERPTALLLSPDGKYLLRVFSRLRDDGSTVLRQEVRETAGGNVVFAEDRSRNYEWMPNGSVLF
;
A
#
# COMPACT_ATOMS: atom_id res chain seq x y z
N MET A 1 -0.10 34.42 32.12
CA MET A 1 0.05 34.57 30.66
C MET A 1 -1.20 33.99 30.02
N ASN A 2 -1.92 34.82 29.28
CA ASN A 2 -3.29 34.59 28.82
C ASN A 2 -3.37 33.53 27.72
N LEU A 3 -4.27 32.56 27.91
CA LEU A 3 -4.68 31.59 26.89
C LEU A 3 -5.95 32.13 26.21
N ARG A 4 -5.88 32.45 24.90
CA ARG A 4 -7.05 32.80 24.07
C ARG A 4 -7.38 31.62 23.15
N ILE A 5 -8.56 31.05 23.35
CA ILE A 5 -9.22 30.07 22.47
C ILE A 5 -10.33 30.83 21.72
N LEU A 6 -10.26 30.85 20.39
CA LEU A 6 -11.38 31.18 19.48
C LEU A 6 -11.95 29.82 19.02
N GLY A 7 -13.23 29.47 19.07
CA GLY A 7 -14.44 30.30 19.00
C GLY A 7 -15.14 30.05 17.66
N ILE A 8 -15.64 28.83 17.41
CA ILE A 8 -16.46 28.49 16.23
C ILE A 8 -17.89 28.25 16.72
N SER A 9 -18.80 29.14 16.31
CA SER A 9 -20.24 29.04 16.57
C SER A 9 -20.93 28.16 15.54
N PHE A 10 -21.66 27.15 16.00
CA PHE A 10 -22.67 26.42 15.25
C PHE A 10 -24.02 27.13 15.42
N VAL A 11 -24.73 27.40 14.32
CA VAL A 11 -26.14 27.83 14.34
C VAL A 11 -26.99 26.66 13.85
N LEU A 12 -27.84 26.17 14.74
CA LEU A 12 -28.95 25.26 14.51
C LEU A 12 -30.17 26.08 14.01
N ALA A 13 -30.89 25.61 13.00
CA ALA A 13 -32.28 26.00 12.76
C ALA A 13 -33.08 24.79 12.26
N ALA A 14 -34.25 24.59 12.87
CA ALA A 14 -35.12 23.43 12.77
C ALA A 14 -36.49 23.79 12.18
N CYS A 15 -37.19 22.76 11.67
CA CYS A 15 -38.66 22.65 11.44
C CYS A 15 -39.30 23.62 10.42
N ALA A 16 -40.36 23.31 9.66
CA ALA A 16 -41.19 22.15 9.32
C ALA A 16 -42.16 22.65 8.19
N PRO A 17 -42.98 21.81 7.54
CA PRO A 17 -43.53 22.07 6.19
C PRO A 17 -44.94 22.70 6.18
N SER A 18 -45.36 23.24 5.03
CA SER A 18 -46.77 23.56 4.75
C SER A 18 -47.16 23.22 3.30
N PHE A 19 -48.26 22.47 3.19
CA PHE A 19 -49.02 22.15 1.98
C PHE A 19 -49.98 23.31 1.62
N ALA A 20 -50.18 23.57 0.32
CA ALA A 20 -51.37 24.16 -0.33
C ALA A 20 -51.05 24.21 -1.84
N ALA A 21 -51.67 23.44 -2.74
CA ALA A 21 -53.04 23.51 -3.26
C ALA A 21 -53.35 24.77 -4.11
N GLU A 22 -53.52 24.51 -5.41
CA GLU A 22 -54.68 24.93 -6.23
C GLU A 22 -54.62 26.18 -7.13
N GLU A 23 -55.09 25.97 -8.38
CA GLU A 23 -55.70 26.90 -9.36
C GLU A 23 -54.84 28.01 -10.03
N ALA A 24 -55.01 28.42 -11.30
CA ALA A 24 -55.94 28.11 -12.40
C ALA A 24 -55.43 28.76 -13.72
N ALA A 25 -55.99 28.27 -14.85
CA ALA A 25 -56.43 29.01 -16.06
C ALA A 25 -55.44 29.62 -17.11
N VAL A 26 -55.24 28.87 -18.22
CA VAL A 26 -55.66 29.07 -19.65
C VAL A 26 -56.37 30.42 -19.97
N PRO A 27 -56.21 31.12 -21.14
CA PRO A 27 -56.40 30.64 -22.54
C PRO A 27 -55.49 31.33 -23.60
N GLY A 28 -55.49 31.07 -24.91
CA GLY A 28 -56.26 30.26 -25.85
C GLY A 28 -55.77 30.64 -27.27
N GLY A 29 -56.12 29.86 -28.31
CA GLY A 29 -55.78 30.22 -29.69
C GLY A 29 -56.06 29.11 -30.70
N ASN A 30 -57.21 29.21 -31.37
CA ASN A 30 -57.75 28.34 -32.43
C ASN A 30 -56.95 28.42 -33.75
N ALA A 31 -56.82 27.30 -34.48
CA ALA A 31 -56.83 27.29 -35.95
C ALA A 31 -57.25 25.88 -36.48
N PRO A 32 -57.97 25.78 -37.62
CA PRO A 32 -58.69 24.58 -38.02
C PRO A 32 -57.99 23.71 -39.09
N ALA A 33 -58.59 22.55 -39.33
CA ALA A 33 -58.13 21.42 -40.13
C ALA A 33 -58.02 21.65 -41.66
N ALA A 34 -56.99 21.06 -42.27
CA ALA A 34 -57.01 20.55 -43.65
C ALA A 34 -55.90 19.51 -43.92
N SER A 35 -56.34 18.30 -44.32
CA SER A 35 -55.81 17.43 -45.39
C SER A 35 -54.33 16.97 -45.43
N ALA A 36 -54.19 15.67 -45.12
CA ALA A 36 -53.55 14.58 -45.88
C ALA A 36 -52.08 14.64 -46.37
N ALA A 37 -51.38 13.55 -46.03
CA ALA A 37 -50.25 12.90 -46.70
C ALA A 37 -48.89 13.62 -46.68
N ASP A 38 -47.98 13.15 -45.81
CA ASP A 38 -46.86 12.28 -46.20
C ASP A 38 -46.03 11.95 -44.94
N VAL A 39 -45.74 10.67 -44.71
CA VAL A 39 -44.96 10.20 -43.55
C VAL A 39 -43.56 9.84 -44.02
N PRO A 40 -42.52 10.61 -43.65
CA PRO A 40 -41.17 10.09 -43.63
C PRO A 40 -40.86 9.55 -42.23
N SER A 41 -40.60 8.25 -42.15
CA SER A 41 -40.09 7.56 -40.97
C SER A 41 -38.92 8.31 -40.33
N PRO A 42 -38.93 8.59 -39.00
CA PRO A 42 -37.77 9.12 -38.33
C PRO A 42 -36.70 8.02 -38.19
N VAL A 43 -35.53 8.28 -38.77
CA VAL A 43 -34.28 7.55 -38.50
C VAL A 43 -34.04 7.61 -36.99
N PRO A 44 -33.83 6.48 -36.28
CA PRO A 44 -33.55 6.52 -34.85
C PRO A 44 -32.22 7.24 -34.62
N ALA A 45 -32.27 8.31 -33.82
CA ALA A 45 -31.10 9.01 -33.33
C ALA A 45 -30.15 8.00 -32.69
N ALA A 46 -28.90 7.97 -33.18
CA ALA A 46 -27.84 7.20 -32.56
C ALA A 46 -27.69 7.65 -31.12
N GLU A 47 -28.15 6.81 -30.20
CA GLU A 47 -27.95 6.92 -28.76
C GLU A 47 -26.43 6.89 -28.52
N GLN A 48 -25.83 8.06 -28.30
CA GLN A 48 -24.48 8.15 -27.79
C GLN A 48 -24.51 7.60 -26.37
N LYS A 49 -24.19 6.31 -26.25
CA LYS A 49 -23.96 5.64 -24.97
C LYS A 49 -22.78 6.33 -24.30
N ALA A 50 -23.08 7.28 -23.41
CA ALA A 50 -22.09 7.87 -22.52
C ALA A 50 -21.41 6.73 -21.77
N GLU A 51 -20.14 6.49 -22.08
CA GLU A 51 -19.32 5.48 -21.42
C GLU A 51 -19.27 5.86 -19.94
N ALA A 52 -19.96 5.08 -19.10
CA ALA A 52 -20.02 5.36 -17.67
C ALA A 52 -18.59 5.33 -17.11
N LYS A 53 -18.10 6.50 -16.68
CA LYS A 53 -16.75 6.65 -16.14
C LYS A 53 -16.61 5.74 -14.93
N LEU A 54 -15.70 4.77 -15.03
CA LEU A 54 -15.42 3.84 -13.95
C LEU A 54 -14.87 4.59 -12.72
N PRO A 55 -15.28 4.20 -11.50
CA PRO A 55 -14.82 4.88 -10.30
C PRO A 55 -13.32 4.61 -10.09
N ALA A 56 -12.57 5.71 -9.97
CA ALA A 56 -11.13 5.70 -9.73
C ALA A 56 -10.82 6.30 -8.36
N PHE A 57 -10.05 5.56 -7.56
CA PHE A 57 -9.69 5.92 -6.19
C PHE A 57 -8.18 6.09 -6.09
N SER A 58 -7.73 7.09 -5.33
CA SER A 58 -6.31 7.29 -5.05
C SER A 58 -6.14 7.73 -3.60
N PRO A 59 -5.03 7.34 -2.94
CA PRO A 59 -4.79 7.76 -1.58
C PRO A 59 -4.61 9.28 -1.49
N GLU A 60 -4.88 9.84 -0.32
CA GLU A 60 -4.52 11.22 0.02
C GLU A 60 -3.16 11.28 0.72
N ILE A 61 -2.85 10.24 1.50
CA ILE A 61 -1.62 10.12 2.31
C ILE A 61 -1.04 8.73 2.11
N ILE A 62 0.29 8.65 2.00
CA ILE A 62 1.03 7.38 2.02
C ILE A 62 2.23 7.46 2.96
N GLU A 63 2.76 6.31 3.33
CA GLU A 63 3.99 6.18 4.11
C GLU A 63 5.19 6.05 3.17
N VAL A 64 6.26 6.80 3.46
CA VAL A 64 7.51 6.77 2.69
C VAL A 64 8.68 6.55 3.63
N SER A 65 9.51 5.54 3.35
CA SER A 65 10.71 5.26 4.14
C SER A 65 11.75 6.36 3.96
N ALA A 66 12.71 6.44 4.88
CA ALA A 66 13.97 7.10 4.57
C ALA A 66 14.61 6.43 3.35
N SER A 67 15.24 7.24 2.49
CA SER A 67 16.03 6.73 1.37
C SER A 67 17.31 6.11 1.91
N VAL A 68 17.57 4.85 1.55
CA VAL A 68 18.72 4.08 2.01
C VAL A 68 19.76 4.01 0.88
N PRO A 69 21.02 4.42 1.11
CA PRO A 69 22.07 4.29 0.11
C PRO A 69 22.38 2.82 -0.18
N VAL A 70 22.55 2.52 -1.47
CA VAL A 70 22.86 1.20 -1.99
C VAL A 70 24.18 1.26 -2.76
N PRO A 71 25.29 0.90 -2.11
CA PRO A 71 26.57 0.88 -2.77
C PRO A 71 26.61 -0.22 -3.83
N THR A 72 27.36 0.01 -4.90
CA THR A 72 27.73 -1.07 -5.82
C THR A 72 28.69 -2.02 -5.07
N PRO A 73 28.48 -3.35 -5.12
CA PRO A 73 29.41 -4.31 -4.56
C PRO A 73 30.82 -4.14 -5.16
N ILE A 74 31.85 -4.46 -4.37
CA ILE A 74 33.27 -4.35 -4.79
C ILE A 74 33.56 -5.19 -6.05
N PHE A 75 32.82 -6.28 -6.25
CA PHE A 75 32.92 -7.15 -7.43
C PHE A 75 31.83 -6.86 -8.47
N GLY A 76 31.20 -5.69 -8.45
CA GLY A 76 30.09 -5.37 -9.35
C GLY A 76 30.47 -5.39 -10.84
N ASP A 77 31.72 -5.05 -11.13
CA ASP A 77 32.28 -5.05 -12.49
C ASP A 77 32.68 -6.46 -12.97
N GLN A 78 32.71 -7.44 -12.07
CA GLN A 78 33.00 -8.82 -12.44
C GLN A 78 31.77 -9.44 -13.10
N LYS A 79 32.01 -10.18 -14.18
CA LYS A 79 30.97 -10.96 -14.82
C LYS A 79 30.66 -12.21 -14.02
N ASN A 80 29.39 -12.54 -13.90
CA ASN A 80 28.93 -13.77 -13.28
C ASN A 80 29.08 -14.97 -14.24
N LEU A 81 28.68 -16.17 -13.79
CA LEU A 81 28.69 -17.41 -14.61
C LEU A 81 27.82 -17.32 -15.88
N GLN A 82 26.96 -16.31 -15.99
CA GLN A 82 26.10 -16.04 -17.15
C GLN A 82 26.61 -14.86 -17.99
N ASP A 83 27.86 -14.45 -17.80
CA ASP A 83 28.53 -13.34 -18.49
C ASP A 83 27.87 -11.95 -18.27
N LYS A 84 27.09 -11.80 -17.18
CA LYS A 84 26.42 -10.54 -16.79
C LYS A 84 27.13 -9.87 -15.61
N THR A 85 27.28 -8.55 -15.66
CA THR A 85 27.78 -7.73 -14.54
C THR A 85 26.66 -7.33 -13.59
N PHE A 86 27.02 -6.83 -12.40
CA PHE A 86 26.05 -6.32 -11.44
C PHE A 86 25.57 -4.93 -11.87
N ASP A 87 24.31 -4.83 -12.28
CA ASP A 87 23.73 -3.61 -12.84
C ASP A 87 22.74 -2.91 -11.89
N ALA A 88 22.18 -1.78 -12.35
CA ALA A 88 21.18 -1.04 -11.58
C ALA A 88 19.91 -1.85 -11.31
N ASP A 89 19.58 -2.81 -12.18
CA ASP A 89 18.39 -3.65 -12.01
C ASP A 89 18.63 -4.70 -10.92
N ALA A 90 19.86 -5.21 -10.79
CA ALA A 90 20.29 -6.04 -9.67
C ALA A 90 20.23 -5.29 -8.33
N LYS A 91 20.56 -4.00 -8.30
CA LYS A 91 20.39 -3.15 -7.10
C LYS A 91 18.93 -3.02 -6.70
N LEU A 92 18.05 -2.80 -7.67
CA LEU A 92 16.61 -2.75 -7.41
C LEU A 92 16.11 -4.08 -6.84
N ARG A 93 16.70 -5.23 -7.19
CA ARG A 93 16.28 -6.55 -6.70
C ARG A 93 16.84 -6.94 -5.33
N LEU A 94 17.72 -6.13 -4.74
CA LEU A 94 18.27 -6.40 -3.41
C LEU A 94 17.15 -6.51 -2.37
N SER A 95 17.20 -7.54 -1.53
CA SER A 95 16.25 -7.67 -0.43
C SER A 95 16.50 -6.53 0.56
N VAL A 96 15.46 -5.72 0.82
CA VAL A 96 15.52 -4.73 1.89
C VAL A 96 15.12 -5.46 3.18
N PRO A 97 16.00 -5.53 4.20
CA PRO A 97 15.69 -6.28 5.40
C PRO A 97 14.50 -5.63 6.13
N ALA A 98 13.42 -6.40 6.28
CA ALA A 98 12.25 -6.08 7.10
C ALA A 98 11.68 -4.67 6.83
N PRO A 99 10.99 -4.44 5.69
CA PRO A 99 10.38 -3.14 5.39
C PRO A 99 9.47 -2.65 6.52
N GLU A 100 8.83 -3.54 7.28
CA GLU A 100 8.03 -3.21 8.45
C GLU A 100 8.82 -2.56 9.62
N ARG A 101 10.15 -2.70 9.64
CA ARG A 101 11.04 -2.11 10.66
C ARG A 101 11.63 -0.76 10.25
N LEU A 102 11.39 -0.31 9.02
CA LEU A 102 11.87 1.00 8.57
C LEU A 102 11.08 2.13 9.23
N ALA A 103 11.75 3.26 9.45
CA ALA A 103 11.07 4.49 9.84
C ALA A 103 10.35 5.08 8.61
N TYR A 104 9.05 5.30 8.74
CA TYR A 104 8.21 5.89 7.69
C TYR A 104 7.72 7.28 8.06
N ALA A 105 7.86 8.21 7.13
CA ALA A 105 7.23 9.53 7.16
C ALA A 105 5.91 9.50 6.39
N ARG A 106 4.91 10.28 6.84
CA ARG A 106 3.67 10.48 6.09
C ARG A 106 3.89 11.55 5.02
N VAL A 107 3.51 11.24 3.78
CA VAL A 107 3.58 12.15 2.64
C VAL A 107 2.19 12.35 2.07
N PHE A 108 1.82 13.61 1.86
CA PHE A 108 0.55 14.00 1.27
C PHE A 108 0.66 14.05 -0.26
N ARG A 109 -0.44 13.75 -0.93
CA ARG A 109 -0.55 13.81 -2.38
C ARG A 109 -0.37 15.26 -2.85
N GLY A 110 0.57 15.47 -3.77
CA GLY A 110 0.76 16.76 -4.43
C GLY A 110 -0.40 17.12 -5.36
N GLY A 111 -0.49 18.38 -5.78
CA GLY A 111 -1.52 18.85 -6.72
C GLY A 111 -1.51 18.15 -8.08
N ASN A 112 -0.37 17.61 -8.51
CA ASN A 112 -0.22 16.79 -9.72
C ASN A 112 -0.54 15.30 -9.50
N GLY A 113 -0.99 14.91 -8.30
CA GLY A 113 -1.33 13.53 -7.95
C GLY A 113 -0.14 12.66 -7.54
N PHE A 114 1.09 13.17 -7.57
CA PHE A 114 2.28 12.43 -7.14
C PHE A 114 2.56 12.63 -5.66
N PHE A 115 3.11 11.58 -5.05
CA PHE A 115 3.74 11.59 -3.74
C PHE A 115 5.24 11.63 -3.95
N ALA A 116 5.89 12.70 -3.48
CA ALA A 116 7.34 12.83 -3.55
C ALA A 116 7.96 12.48 -2.20
N ALA A 117 9.05 11.71 -2.20
CA ALA A 117 9.81 11.44 -1.00
C ALA A 117 10.31 12.75 -0.36
N PRO A 118 10.29 12.87 0.97
CA PRO A 118 10.62 14.12 1.66
C PRO A 118 12.12 14.47 1.58
N VAL A 119 12.98 13.49 1.34
CA VAL A 119 14.43 13.67 1.22
C VAL A 119 14.84 13.41 -0.22
N LYS A 120 15.63 14.32 -0.80
CA LYS A 120 16.20 14.11 -2.14
C LYS A 120 17.26 13.00 -2.07
N ALA A 121 17.33 12.18 -3.11
CA ALA A 121 18.33 11.10 -3.18
C ALA A 121 19.78 11.61 -3.00
N SER A 122 20.10 12.82 -3.48
CA SER A 122 21.40 13.46 -3.30
C SER A 122 21.74 13.80 -1.85
N GLU A 123 20.75 14.09 -1.02
CA GLU A 123 20.91 14.38 0.41
C GLU A 123 20.99 13.08 1.22
N ALA A 124 20.27 12.04 0.80
CA ALA A 124 20.30 10.72 1.43
C ALA A 124 21.56 9.90 1.10
N ALA A 125 22.19 10.13 -0.05
CA ALA A 125 23.45 9.52 -0.45
C ALA A 125 24.51 10.59 -0.72
N PRO A 126 25.13 11.17 0.33
CA PRO A 126 26.14 12.23 0.19
C PRO A 126 27.39 11.77 -0.57
N LEU A 127 27.63 10.46 -0.65
CA LEU A 127 28.71 9.84 -1.42
C LEU A 127 28.36 9.64 -2.91
N GLY A 128 27.17 10.08 -3.34
CA GLY A 128 26.68 9.89 -4.70
C GLY A 128 26.48 8.41 -5.01
N GLU A 129 25.76 7.71 -4.16
CA GLU A 129 25.32 6.33 -4.38
C GLU A 129 23.89 6.29 -4.92
N ASP A 130 23.47 5.14 -5.44
CA ASP A 130 22.05 4.93 -5.72
C ASP A 130 21.30 4.80 -4.39
N THR A 131 20.02 5.13 -4.36
CA THR A 131 19.21 5.02 -3.13
C THR A 131 17.95 4.21 -3.36
N LEU A 132 17.58 3.40 -2.38
CA LEU A 132 16.29 2.72 -2.31
C LEU A 132 15.33 3.47 -1.42
N THR A 133 14.13 3.72 -1.91
CA THR A 133 13.04 4.34 -1.16
C THR A 133 11.81 3.44 -1.26
N ILE A 134 11.13 3.21 -0.13
CA ILE A 134 9.93 2.38 -0.08
C ILE A 134 8.71 3.27 0.15
N PHE A 135 7.75 3.16 -0.76
CA PHE A 135 6.41 3.73 -0.63
C PHE A 135 5.45 2.64 -0.18
N ARG A 136 4.60 2.96 0.79
CA ARG A 136 3.70 2.01 1.42
C ARG A 136 2.33 2.64 1.65
N THR A 137 1.29 1.89 1.33
CA THR A 137 -0.09 2.25 1.69
C THR A 137 -0.92 0.99 1.85
N CYS A 138 -2.03 1.09 2.57
CA CYS A 138 -2.96 -0.03 2.71
C CYS A 138 -4.32 0.32 2.13
N VAL A 139 -4.92 -0.67 1.49
CA VAL A 139 -6.19 -0.55 0.78
C VAL A 139 -7.18 -1.51 1.40
N THR A 140 -8.34 -1.00 1.80
CA THR A 140 -9.43 -1.84 2.31
C THR A 140 -10.68 -1.59 1.45
N PRO A 141 -11.05 -2.53 0.57
CA PRO A 141 -12.29 -2.44 -0.18
C PRO A 141 -13.48 -2.83 0.71
N ALA A 142 -14.64 -2.22 0.48
CA ALA A 142 -15.86 -2.57 1.21
C ALA A 142 -16.48 -3.92 0.75
N THR A 143 -16.24 -4.31 -0.50
CA THR A 143 -16.74 -5.53 -1.14
C THR A 143 -15.67 -6.17 -2.03
N PHE A 144 -15.89 -7.42 -2.44
CA PHE A 144 -15.05 -8.05 -3.45
C PHE A 144 -15.09 -7.21 -4.74
N THR A 145 -13.92 -6.78 -5.21
CA THR A 145 -13.82 -5.83 -6.32
C THR A 145 -12.70 -6.23 -7.26
N ARG A 146 -13.02 -6.38 -8.54
CA ARG A 146 -12.02 -6.48 -9.59
C ARG A 146 -11.59 -5.08 -10.01
N SER A 147 -10.29 -4.80 -9.93
CA SER A 147 -9.76 -3.46 -10.19
C SER A 147 -8.48 -3.50 -11.01
N LYS A 148 -8.20 -2.38 -11.68
CA LYS A 148 -6.94 -2.06 -12.33
C LYS A 148 -6.15 -1.13 -11.42
N ILE A 149 -4.98 -1.58 -10.98
CA ILE A 149 -4.03 -0.75 -10.25
C ILE A 149 -3.12 -0.08 -11.29
N LYS A 150 -3.11 1.25 -11.28
CA LYS A 150 -2.27 2.09 -12.13
C LYS A 150 -1.18 2.72 -11.27
N LEU A 151 0.07 2.45 -11.62
CA LEU A 151 1.25 3.00 -10.96
C LEU A 151 2.04 3.82 -11.96
N SER A 152 2.32 5.07 -11.62
CA SER A 152 3.13 5.97 -12.45
C SER A 152 4.29 6.50 -11.61
N SER A 153 5.51 6.40 -12.14
CA SER A 153 6.72 6.92 -11.50
C SER A 153 7.79 7.18 -12.54
N PRO A 154 8.60 8.25 -12.41
CA PRO A 154 9.74 8.50 -13.30
C PRO A 154 10.93 7.56 -13.05
N GLN A 155 10.97 6.84 -11.93
CA GLN A 155 12.12 6.01 -11.54
C GLN A 155 11.83 4.51 -11.68
N LYS A 156 12.89 3.70 -11.57
CA LYS A 156 12.75 2.23 -11.55
C LYS A 156 12.06 1.79 -10.27
N TYR A 157 11.14 0.83 -10.35
CA TYR A 157 10.49 0.29 -9.17
C TYR A 157 10.06 -1.18 -9.30
N GLU A 158 9.89 -1.82 -8.15
CA GLU A 158 9.19 -3.09 -7.98
C GLU A 158 7.89 -2.83 -7.24
N PHE A 159 6.79 -3.37 -7.77
CA PHE A 159 5.49 -3.34 -7.11
C PHE A 159 5.21 -4.68 -6.44
N TRP A 160 4.88 -4.59 -5.16
CA TRP A 160 4.56 -5.70 -4.29
C TRP A 160 3.17 -5.47 -3.69
N LEU A 161 2.40 -6.56 -3.61
CA LEU A 161 1.08 -6.58 -3.03
C LEU A 161 0.99 -7.76 -2.06
N ASP A 162 0.64 -7.50 -0.81
CA ASP A 162 0.60 -8.51 0.26
C ASP A 162 1.88 -9.37 0.32
N GLY A 163 3.04 -8.72 0.20
CA GLY A 163 4.35 -9.40 0.23
C GLY A 163 4.72 -10.18 -1.04
N LYS A 164 3.87 -10.21 -2.07
CA LYS A 164 4.15 -10.87 -3.36
C LYS A 164 4.49 -9.85 -4.44
N LYS A 165 5.59 -10.07 -5.16
CA LYS A 165 5.98 -9.22 -6.31
C LYS A 165 5.00 -9.44 -7.45
N ILE A 166 4.41 -8.35 -7.93
CA ILE A 166 3.43 -8.37 -9.01
C ILE A 166 4.06 -7.94 -10.34
N THR A 167 4.80 -6.82 -10.34
CA THR A 167 5.41 -6.28 -11.56
C THR A 167 6.65 -5.44 -11.24
N GLU A 168 7.44 -5.11 -12.25
CA GLU A 168 8.60 -4.22 -12.16
C GLU A 168 8.63 -3.25 -13.36
N LYS A 169 9.13 -2.03 -13.12
CA LYS A 169 9.47 -1.04 -14.13
C LYS A 169 10.96 -0.76 -14.04
N LEU A 170 11.69 -0.98 -15.13
CA LEU A 170 13.15 -0.80 -15.19
C LEU A 170 13.57 0.46 -15.98
N ALA A 171 12.62 1.14 -16.62
CA ALA A 171 12.84 2.38 -17.36
C ALA A 171 12.91 3.59 -16.41
N VAL A 172 13.85 4.50 -16.67
CA VAL A 172 13.96 5.80 -16.00
C VAL A 172 13.56 6.88 -16.99
N GLU A 173 12.74 7.83 -16.54
CA GLU A 173 12.16 8.88 -17.36
C GLU A 173 12.51 10.26 -16.81
N THR A 174 12.63 11.22 -17.71
CA THR A 174 13.20 12.55 -17.43
C THR A 174 12.21 13.52 -16.76
N GLY A 175 10.95 13.10 -16.50
CA GLY A 175 9.93 13.95 -15.89
C GLY A 175 8.82 13.17 -15.21
N ALA A 176 8.29 13.72 -14.11
CA ALA A 176 7.18 13.12 -13.36
C ALA A 176 5.87 13.12 -14.16
N ASP A 177 5.59 14.19 -14.90
CA ASP A 177 4.31 14.36 -15.62
C ASP A 177 4.25 13.61 -16.96
N SER A 178 5.40 13.14 -17.46
CA SER A 178 5.52 12.38 -18.71
C SER A 178 5.83 10.90 -18.47
N CYS A 179 5.57 10.39 -17.26
CA CYS A 179 6.00 9.05 -16.89
C CYS A 179 5.01 7.97 -17.35
N SER A 180 5.54 6.85 -17.85
CA SER A 180 4.72 5.71 -18.24
C SER A 180 4.05 5.07 -17.02
N THR A 181 2.80 4.65 -17.22
CA THR A 181 1.95 4.04 -16.19
C THR A 181 1.91 2.53 -16.38
N THR A 182 2.32 1.77 -15.37
CA THR A 182 2.10 0.32 -15.34
C THR A 182 0.68 0.04 -14.85
N ILE A 183 -0.06 -0.77 -15.61
CA ILE A 183 -1.40 -1.20 -15.27
C ILE A 183 -1.35 -2.67 -14.89
N THR A 184 -1.98 -3.04 -13.78
CA THR A 184 -2.12 -4.45 -13.39
C THR A 184 -3.51 -4.73 -12.86
N ASP A 185 -4.10 -5.82 -13.34
CA ASP A 185 -5.40 -6.29 -12.83
C ASP A 185 -5.20 -7.03 -11.51
N PHE A 186 -6.03 -6.72 -10.52
CA PHE A 186 -6.06 -7.40 -9.24
C PHE A 186 -7.49 -7.56 -8.72
N ASN A 187 -7.76 -8.68 -8.06
CA ASN A 187 -9.03 -8.96 -7.41
C ASN A 187 -8.89 -8.67 -5.92
N PHE A 188 -9.45 -7.55 -5.48
CA PHE A 188 -9.48 -7.16 -4.10
C PHE A 188 -10.54 -7.96 -3.34
N GLU A 189 -10.12 -8.66 -2.29
CA GLU A 189 -10.98 -9.35 -1.35
C GLU A 189 -11.43 -8.38 -0.25
N ARG A 190 -12.48 -8.73 0.51
CA ARG A 190 -12.97 -7.89 1.62
C ARG A 190 -12.05 -7.98 2.86
N ARG A 191 -10.79 -7.62 2.67
CA ARG A 191 -9.75 -7.54 3.70
C ARG A 191 -8.82 -6.38 3.38
N ARG A 192 -7.98 -6.03 4.35
CA ARG A 192 -6.91 -5.08 4.11
C ARG A 192 -5.84 -5.72 3.22
N HIS A 193 -5.43 -4.98 2.20
CA HIS A 193 -4.31 -5.31 1.33
C HIS A 193 -3.20 -4.29 1.50
N GLU A 194 -1.96 -4.74 1.47
CA GLU A 194 -0.79 -3.89 1.60
C GLU A 194 -0.13 -3.68 0.24
N ILE A 195 -0.02 -2.42 -0.18
CA ILE A 195 0.68 -2.00 -1.38
C ILE A 195 2.05 -1.49 -0.95
N VAL A 196 3.10 -2.10 -1.50
CA VAL A 196 4.49 -1.68 -1.30
C VAL A 196 5.12 -1.45 -2.66
N VAL A 197 5.66 -0.26 -2.88
CA VAL A 197 6.42 0.09 -4.09
C VAL A 197 7.82 0.44 -3.66
N LYS A 198 8.77 -0.40 -4.06
CA LYS A 198 10.19 -0.21 -3.79
C LYS A 198 10.82 0.44 -5.00
N MET A 199 11.44 1.60 -4.80
CA MET A 199 11.91 2.47 -5.88
C MET A 199 13.41 2.68 -5.76
N LEU A 200 14.12 2.60 -6.90
CA LEU A 200 15.54 2.88 -7.00
C LEU A 200 15.76 4.23 -7.69
N THR A 201 16.35 5.17 -6.95
CA THR A 201 16.85 6.41 -7.52
C THR A 201 18.32 6.26 -7.86
N GLN A 202 18.66 6.49 -9.13
CA GLN A 202 20.05 6.46 -9.58
C GLN A 202 20.82 7.70 -9.11
N LYS A 203 22.13 7.53 -8.89
CA LYS A 203 23.09 8.60 -8.62
C LYS A 203 22.90 9.76 -9.59
N GLY A 204 22.87 10.99 -9.06
CA GLY A 204 22.80 12.20 -9.87
C GLY A 204 21.42 12.51 -10.44
N SER A 205 20.39 11.70 -10.13
CA SER A 205 19.01 12.05 -10.47
C SER A 205 18.59 13.32 -9.72
N THR A 206 18.11 14.31 -10.47
CA THR A 206 17.58 15.56 -9.94
C THR A 206 16.12 15.44 -9.51
N ILE A 207 15.44 14.35 -9.91
CA ILE A 207 14.02 14.11 -9.66
C ILE A 207 13.91 13.32 -8.35
N PRO A 208 13.19 13.84 -7.33
CA PRO A 208 12.96 13.08 -6.11
C PRO A 208 12.17 11.80 -6.41
N PRO A 209 12.39 10.71 -5.65
CA PRO A 209 11.56 9.51 -5.77
C PRO A 209 10.09 9.92 -5.67
N SER A 210 9.31 9.62 -6.71
CA SER A 210 7.94 10.10 -6.86
C SER A 210 7.04 8.99 -7.36
N LEU A 211 5.88 8.84 -6.74
CA LEU A 211 4.93 7.77 -7.06
C LEU A 211 3.52 8.34 -7.19
N LYS A 212 2.77 7.87 -8.17
CA LYS A 212 1.33 8.08 -8.31
C LYS A 212 0.63 6.72 -8.33
N ILE A 213 -0.43 6.58 -7.53
CA ILE A 213 -1.20 5.35 -7.39
C ILE A 213 -2.67 5.67 -7.64
N GLU A 214 -3.28 4.96 -8.59
CA GLU A 214 -4.73 5.01 -8.84
C GLU A 214 -5.28 3.58 -8.94
N ILE A 215 -6.46 3.37 -8.35
CA ILE A 215 -7.18 2.10 -8.39
C ILE A 215 -8.51 2.36 -9.10
N GLU A 216 -8.65 1.82 -10.30
CA GLU A 216 -9.87 1.92 -11.09
C GLU A 216 -10.67 0.63 -10.93
N ALA A 217 -11.89 0.69 -10.40
CA ALA A 217 -12.74 -0.49 -10.31
C ALA A 217 -13.31 -0.83 -11.69
N GLN A 218 -13.40 -2.11 -12.04
CA GLN A 218 -13.97 -2.53 -13.33
C GLN A 218 -15.50 -2.44 -13.38
N ASN A 219 -16.15 -2.35 -12.21
CA ASN A 219 -17.60 -2.23 -12.10
C ASN A 219 -17.97 -0.82 -11.61
N PRO A 220 -18.99 -0.17 -12.20
CA PRO A 220 -19.38 1.19 -11.84
C PRO A 220 -20.02 1.30 -10.45
N ASP A 221 -20.71 0.25 -10.00
CA ASP A 221 -21.46 0.24 -8.73
C ASP A 221 -20.62 -0.19 -7.52
N VAL A 222 -19.29 -0.09 -7.63
CA VAL A 222 -18.38 -0.52 -6.56
C VAL A 222 -18.35 0.55 -5.46
N PRO A 223 -18.61 0.17 -4.19
CA PRO A 223 -18.50 1.09 -3.07
C PRO A 223 -17.08 1.62 -2.89
N ALA A 224 -16.95 2.74 -2.18
CA ALA A 224 -15.68 3.41 -1.96
C ALA A 224 -14.59 2.47 -1.39
N VAL A 225 -13.38 2.64 -1.90
CA VAL A 225 -12.16 2.02 -1.37
C VAL A 225 -11.55 2.95 -0.33
N VAL A 226 -11.22 2.40 0.85
CA VAL A 226 -10.59 3.18 1.92
C VAL A 226 -9.09 2.96 1.88
N PHE A 227 -8.33 4.07 1.83
CA PHE A 227 -6.88 4.06 2.00
C PHE A 227 -6.53 4.34 3.45
N SER A 228 -5.55 3.62 3.97
CA SER A 228 -5.01 3.83 5.32
C SER A 228 -3.49 3.77 5.29
N ASP A 229 -2.87 4.43 6.26
CA ASP A 229 -1.44 4.68 6.31
C ASP A 229 -0.65 3.61 7.06
N GLY A 230 -1.13 2.37 7.17
CA GLY A 230 -0.38 1.36 7.93
C GLY A 230 -0.77 1.30 9.41
N LYS A 231 -1.00 2.44 10.06
CA LYS A 231 -0.98 2.57 11.54
C LYS A 231 -2.33 2.40 12.23
N GLU A 232 -3.42 2.49 11.48
CA GLU A 232 -4.75 2.30 12.03
C GLU A 232 -5.00 0.85 12.46
N LYS A 233 -5.76 0.70 13.56
CA LYS A 233 -6.25 -0.59 14.01
C LYS A 233 -7.12 -1.19 12.92
N ARG A 234 -6.71 -2.32 12.34
CA ARG A 234 -7.52 -3.07 11.38
C ARG A 234 -8.32 -4.17 12.07
N PRO A 235 -9.45 -4.61 11.46
CA PRO A 235 -10.12 -5.83 11.87
C PRO A 235 -9.15 -7.02 11.87
N VAL A 236 -9.29 -7.88 12.86
CA VAL A 236 -8.56 -9.15 12.96
C VAL A 236 -9.11 -10.11 11.90
N THR A 237 -8.22 -10.66 11.07
CA THR A 237 -8.59 -11.64 10.04
C THR A 237 -8.34 -13.07 10.54
N ILE A 238 -8.89 -14.06 9.83
CA ILE A 238 -8.60 -15.48 10.11
C ILE A 238 -7.11 -15.78 9.96
N ALA A 239 -6.45 -15.16 8.97
CA ALA A 239 -5.00 -15.27 8.78
C ALA A 239 -4.26 -14.78 10.02
N ASP A 240 -4.66 -13.65 10.61
CA ASP A 240 -4.03 -13.16 11.83
C ASP A 240 -4.16 -14.17 12.98
N VAL A 241 -5.35 -14.76 13.16
CA VAL A 241 -5.57 -15.75 14.22
C VAL A 241 -4.73 -17.02 13.99
N ASN A 242 -4.58 -17.45 12.74
CA ASN A 242 -3.90 -18.69 12.38
C ASN A 242 -2.37 -18.53 12.38
N GLU A 243 -1.87 -17.45 11.79
CA GLU A 243 -0.43 -17.17 11.60
C GLU A 243 0.20 -16.45 12.81
N THR A 244 -0.59 -16.13 13.84
CA THR A 244 -0.04 -15.59 15.09
C THR A 244 0.88 -16.59 15.77
N GLU A 245 1.98 -16.08 16.30
CA GLU A 245 2.93 -16.82 17.12
C GLU A 245 2.33 -17.13 18.51
N ARG A 246 2.26 -18.41 18.86
CA ARG A 246 1.63 -18.90 20.10
C ARG A 246 2.70 -19.50 21.01
N PRO A 247 2.79 -19.10 22.30
CA PRO A 247 3.68 -19.76 23.23
C PRO A 247 3.18 -21.18 23.48
N THR A 248 4.05 -22.17 23.29
CA THR A 248 3.75 -23.58 23.51
C THR A 248 4.40 -24.12 24.78
N ALA A 249 5.60 -23.63 25.12
CA ALA A 249 6.30 -24.01 26.34
C ALA A 249 7.14 -22.87 26.91
N LEU A 250 7.29 -22.89 28.24
CA LEU A 250 8.17 -22.02 29.01
C LEU A 250 8.97 -22.90 29.95
N LEU A 251 10.28 -22.96 29.75
CA LEU A 251 11.18 -23.83 30.50
C LEU A 251 12.23 -22.98 31.20
N LEU A 252 12.29 -23.03 32.52
CA LEU A 252 13.31 -22.36 33.31
C LEU A 252 14.57 -23.22 33.38
N SER A 253 15.75 -22.62 33.23
CA SER A 253 17.02 -23.32 33.42
C SER A 253 17.13 -23.86 34.85
N PRO A 254 17.88 -24.96 35.08
CA PRO A 254 18.06 -25.52 36.42
C PRO A 254 18.61 -24.53 37.47
N ASP A 255 19.39 -23.53 37.04
CA ASP A 255 19.94 -22.47 37.90
C ASP A 255 19.01 -21.24 38.04
N GLY A 256 17.88 -21.22 37.35
CA GLY A 256 16.91 -20.11 37.37
C GLY A 256 17.32 -18.84 36.62
N LYS A 257 18.48 -18.80 35.97
CA LYS A 257 19.02 -17.58 35.31
C LYS A 257 18.50 -17.35 33.91
N TYR A 258 17.98 -18.38 33.25
CA TYR A 258 17.52 -18.31 31.88
C TYR A 258 16.13 -18.93 31.71
N LEU A 259 15.34 -18.33 30.85
CA LEU A 259 14.02 -18.80 30.45
C LEU A 259 14.05 -19.12 28.95
N LEU A 260 13.86 -20.39 28.63
CA LEU A 260 13.63 -20.85 27.26
C LEU A 260 12.13 -20.73 26.96
N ARG A 261 11.79 -19.95 25.92
CA ARG A 261 10.42 -19.78 25.44
C ARG A 261 10.32 -20.43 24.08
N VAL A 262 9.34 -21.34 23.95
CA VAL A 262 9.05 -22.02 22.71
C VAL A 262 7.74 -21.47 22.18
N PHE A 263 7.75 -21.12 20.90
CA PHE A 263 6.58 -20.65 20.20
C PHE A 263 6.32 -21.51 18.97
N SER A 264 5.05 -21.70 18.65
CA SER A 264 4.61 -22.26 17.36
C SER A 264 3.99 -21.16 16.50
N ARG A 265 4.30 -21.17 15.21
CA ARG A 265 3.66 -20.32 14.21
C ARG A 265 3.25 -21.15 13.00
N LEU A 266 2.01 -20.97 12.53
CA LEU A 266 1.59 -21.50 11.23
C LEU A 266 2.06 -20.54 10.14
N ARG A 267 2.73 -21.05 9.12
CA ARG A 267 3.08 -20.28 7.92
C ARG A 267 1.93 -20.26 6.93
N ASP A 268 2.02 -19.34 6.00
CA ASP A 268 1.12 -19.20 4.84
C ASP A 268 1.08 -20.47 3.96
N ASP A 269 2.17 -21.24 3.90
CA ASP A 269 2.23 -22.53 3.22
C ASP A 269 1.56 -23.69 4.00
N GLY A 270 0.99 -23.41 5.18
CA GLY A 270 0.36 -24.40 6.05
C GLY A 270 1.36 -25.21 6.90
N SER A 271 2.67 -25.00 6.77
CA SER A 271 3.67 -25.62 7.63
C SER A 271 3.69 -24.96 9.01
N THR A 272 3.93 -25.75 10.06
CA THR A 272 4.14 -25.22 11.41
C THR A 272 5.62 -25.13 11.72
N VAL A 273 6.02 -24.02 12.33
CA VAL A 273 7.40 -23.69 12.68
C VAL A 273 7.48 -23.50 14.17
N LEU A 274 8.56 -24.00 14.75
CA LEU A 274 8.91 -23.67 16.11
C LEU A 274 9.97 -22.57 16.10
N ARG A 275 9.75 -21.58 16.96
CA ARG A 275 10.71 -20.55 17.28
C ARG A 275 11.07 -20.68 18.74
N GLN A 276 12.36 -20.70 19.03
CA GLN A 276 12.85 -20.82 20.40
C GLN A 276 13.71 -19.61 20.72
N GLU A 277 13.44 -18.94 21.85
CA GLU A 277 14.28 -17.87 22.37
C GLU A 277 14.68 -18.18 23.82
N VAL A 278 15.95 -17.94 24.15
CA VAL A 278 16.43 -17.93 25.53
C VAL A 278 16.54 -16.48 25.97
N ARG A 279 15.92 -16.17 27.10
CA ARG A 279 16.02 -14.87 27.76
C ARG A 279 16.64 -15.01 29.14
N GLU A 280 17.40 -14.00 29.54
CA GLU A 280 17.82 -13.85 30.93
C GLU A 280 16.60 -13.49 31.80
N THR A 281 16.41 -14.16 32.94
CA THR A 281 15.25 -13.92 33.83
C THR A 281 15.32 -12.57 34.54
N ALA A 282 16.52 -12.12 34.91
CA ALA A 282 16.72 -10.87 35.64
C ALA A 282 16.57 -9.62 34.75
N GLY A 283 17.10 -9.65 33.53
CA GLY A 283 17.14 -8.51 32.61
C GLY A 283 16.18 -8.58 31.42
N GLY A 284 15.62 -9.76 31.12
CA GLY A 284 14.74 -9.97 29.96
C GLY A 284 15.45 -9.95 28.59
N ASN A 285 16.77 -9.81 28.59
CA ASN A 285 17.62 -9.78 27.40
C ASN A 285 17.53 -11.12 26.66
N VAL A 286 17.41 -11.05 25.33
CA VAL A 286 17.45 -12.25 24.47
C VAL A 286 18.92 -12.64 24.27
N VAL A 287 19.31 -13.81 24.77
CA VAL A 287 20.67 -14.36 24.68
C VAL A 287 20.81 -15.26 23.45
N PHE A 288 19.71 -15.90 23.08
CA PHE A 288 19.63 -16.79 21.92
C PHE A 288 18.23 -16.71 21.32
N ALA A 289 18.14 -16.74 20.00
CA ALA A 289 16.87 -16.88 19.28
C ALA A 289 17.12 -17.63 17.98
N GLU A 290 16.30 -18.63 17.70
CA GLU A 290 16.34 -19.37 16.44
C GLU A 290 14.92 -19.66 15.95
N ASP A 291 14.71 -19.46 14.65
CA ASP A 291 13.43 -19.64 13.96
C ASP A 291 13.36 -20.98 13.20
N ARG A 292 14.09 -21.99 13.70
CA ARG A 292 14.13 -23.33 13.12
C ARG A 292 13.38 -24.31 14.02
N SER A 293 12.75 -25.30 13.39
CA SER A 293 12.01 -26.39 14.04
C SER A 293 12.92 -27.40 14.74
N ARG A 294 13.86 -26.93 15.56
CA ARG A 294 14.59 -27.73 16.53
C ARG A 294 13.84 -27.69 17.86
N ASN A 295 14.00 -28.75 18.64
CA ASN A 295 13.40 -28.86 19.96
C ASN A 295 14.53 -28.81 20.98
N TYR A 296 15.02 -27.60 21.26
CA TYR A 296 15.95 -27.41 22.36
C TYR A 296 15.26 -27.61 23.69
N GLU A 297 15.96 -28.26 24.61
CA GLU A 297 15.57 -28.40 26.01
C GLU A 297 16.78 -28.14 26.90
N TRP A 298 16.53 -27.83 28.18
CA TRP A 298 17.60 -27.67 29.16
C TRP A 298 18.16 -29.03 29.54
N MET A 299 19.49 -29.16 29.52
CA MET A 299 20.12 -30.30 30.17
C MET A 299 19.69 -30.35 31.65
N PRO A 300 19.48 -31.54 32.24
CA PRO A 300 19.02 -31.66 33.63
C PRO A 300 19.94 -30.93 34.63
N ASN A 301 21.24 -30.89 34.32
CA ASN A 301 22.25 -30.26 35.13
C ASN A 301 22.92 -29.13 34.34
N GLY A 302 22.63 -27.88 34.73
CA GLY A 302 23.26 -26.68 34.19
C GLY A 302 22.46 -25.99 33.07
N SER A 303 22.98 -24.83 32.65
CA SER A 303 22.29 -23.92 31.73
C SER A 303 22.76 -24.10 30.29
N VAL A 304 22.73 -25.35 29.84
CA VAL A 304 23.14 -25.77 28.49
C VAL A 304 21.94 -26.38 27.78
N LEU A 305 21.75 -26.02 26.51
CA LEU A 305 20.71 -26.60 25.65
C LEU A 305 21.22 -27.88 24.98
N PHE A 306 20.35 -28.86 24.78
CA PHE A 306 20.60 -30.05 23.95
C PHE A 306 19.61 -30.15 22.78
#